data_AF-A0A523V5U0-F1
#
_entry.id   AF-A0A523V5U0-F1
#
_cell.length_a   1.000
_cell.length_b   1.000
_cell.length_c   1.000
_cell.angle_alpha   90.00
_cell.angle_beta   90.00
_cell.angle_gamma   90.00
#
_symmetry.space_group_name_H-M   'P 1'
#
loop_
_entity.id
_entity.type
_entity.pdbx_description
1 polymer ?
#
loop_
_entity_poly.entity_id
_entity_poly.type
_entity_poly.pdbx_seq_one_letter_code
_entity_poly.pdbx_strand_id
1 'polypeptide(L)'
;MRRLQTGRGSSMRITLTWKRHCCAAGASILLIALPLTGLLVGCPPAPIEIGDWHDLHAIRDNLGGSYVLMNDLDSTTAGYTELAGLGANQGRGWEPIGTSDAPFSGSFDGQGYQIRDLFINRPDQDYVGLFGDISWVRHIDNVGVIENAGVVNADVTGGSCVGALVGHNGGIVSNSYSTGSVTGDERVGGLVGWNQHTVRNSYSVASVTGNREVGGLVGETWYQGGVVSNSYSRGSVTGSSRVGGLAGWNRGVLGNSYSTASVTGDERVGGLVGYNTGTVSNSFWDRTISGMEESDGGTGRSTKEMRDIRTFTNTAAAGLDEPWNMSAVAASETDATSIWNVVDGQAYPFLSWQSVG
;
A
#
# COMPACT_ATOMS: atom_id res chain seq x y z
N MET A 1 2.21 -67.27 13.45
CA MET A 1 2.54 -67.88 12.15
C MET A 1 2.34 -66.81 11.09
N ARG A 2 3.42 -66.34 10.42
CA ARG A 2 3.53 -65.58 9.13
C ARG A 2 2.44 -64.51 8.80
N ARG A 3 2.72 -63.28 8.35
CA ARG A 3 3.87 -62.64 7.69
C ARG A 3 3.60 -61.13 7.66
N LEU A 4 4.63 -60.31 7.78
CA LEU A 4 4.67 -58.93 7.26
C LEU A 4 4.65 -58.96 5.73
N GLN A 5 3.85 -58.10 5.09
CA GLN A 5 4.25 -57.45 3.84
C GLN A 5 3.75 -56.00 3.77
N THR A 6 4.71 -55.17 3.38
CA THR A 6 4.74 -53.74 3.15
C THR A 6 3.94 -53.33 1.90
N GLY A 7 3.15 -52.26 2.00
CA GLY A 7 2.58 -51.54 0.85
C GLY A 7 2.83 -50.04 1.00
N ARG A 8 3.61 -49.48 0.09
CA ARG A 8 4.00 -48.06 0.02
C ARG A 8 2.78 -47.13 0.06
N GLY A 9 2.74 -46.24 1.06
CA GLY A 9 1.88 -45.06 1.01
C GLY A 9 2.49 -44.03 0.07
N SER A 10 2.12 -44.08 -1.20
CA SER A 10 2.32 -42.97 -2.13
C SER A 10 1.45 -41.80 -1.65
N SER A 11 2.08 -40.80 -1.04
CA SER A 11 1.46 -39.49 -0.79
C SER A 11 1.19 -38.85 -2.14
N MET A 12 -0.04 -38.99 -2.60
CA MET A 12 -0.56 -38.28 -3.77
C MET A 12 -0.73 -36.82 -3.34
N ARG A 13 0.21 -35.95 -3.73
CA ARG A 13 0.03 -34.50 -3.64
C ARG A 13 -1.12 -34.12 -4.58
N ILE A 14 -2.29 -33.88 -4.01
CA ILE A 14 -3.40 -33.23 -4.69
C ILE A 14 -3.05 -31.75 -4.74
N THR A 15 -2.49 -31.30 -5.85
CA THR A 15 -2.35 -29.88 -6.15
C THR A 15 -3.75 -29.34 -6.45
N LEU A 16 -4.41 -28.73 -5.46
CA LEU A 16 -5.63 -27.96 -5.68
C LEU A 16 -5.23 -26.63 -6.34
N THR A 17 -5.13 -26.64 -7.66
CA THR A 17 -5.22 -25.41 -8.46
C THR A 17 -6.64 -24.87 -8.35
N TRP A 18 -6.82 -23.74 -7.67
CA TRP A 18 -8.06 -22.98 -7.70
C TRP A 18 -8.23 -22.35 -9.08
N LYS A 19 -8.69 -23.14 -10.06
CA LYS A 19 -9.34 -22.60 -11.24
C LYS A 19 -10.73 -22.16 -10.81
N ARG A 20 -10.95 -20.85 -10.66
CA ARG A 20 -12.30 -20.28 -10.62
C ARG A 20 -13.01 -20.75 -11.89
N HIS A 21 -13.87 -21.75 -11.76
CA HIS A 21 -14.73 -22.16 -12.86
C HIS A 21 -15.80 -21.09 -12.99
N CYS A 22 -15.60 -20.16 -13.93
CA CYS A 22 -16.72 -19.48 -14.57
C CYS A 22 -17.60 -20.58 -15.19
N CYS A 23 -18.87 -20.60 -14.79
CA CYS A 23 -19.83 -21.60 -15.23
C CYS A 23 -20.01 -21.48 -16.76
N ALA A 24 -19.51 -22.45 -17.51
CA ALA A 24 -19.77 -22.56 -18.94
C ALA A 24 -21.21 -23.03 -19.16
N ALA A 25 -21.96 -22.27 -19.97
CA ALA A 25 -23.34 -22.58 -20.34
C ALA A 25 -23.43 -23.90 -21.12
N GLY A 26 -24.35 -24.79 -20.71
CA GLY A 26 -24.73 -25.94 -21.54
C GLY A 26 -25.36 -27.10 -20.77
N ALA A 27 -26.66 -27.03 -20.46
CA ALA A 27 -27.54 -28.20 -20.36
C ALA A 27 -29.01 -27.76 -20.34
N SER A 28 -29.75 -28.05 -21.43
CA SER A 28 -31.21 -27.96 -21.46
C SER A 28 -31.80 -29.05 -20.57
N ILE A 29 -32.43 -28.67 -19.47
CA ILE A 29 -33.31 -29.54 -18.67
C ILE A 29 -34.64 -28.81 -18.43
N LEU A 30 -35.70 -29.57 -18.68
CA LEU A 30 -37.12 -29.25 -18.72
C LEU A 30 -37.61 -28.46 -17.49
N LEU A 31 -38.31 -27.34 -17.73
CA LEU A 31 -38.95 -26.50 -16.71
C LEU A 31 -40.06 -27.26 -15.95
N ILE A 32 -39.99 -27.26 -14.62
CA ILE A 32 -41.17 -27.25 -13.75
C ILE A 32 -41.11 -25.92 -12.99
N ALA A 33 -42.06 -25.03 -13.29
CA ALA A 33 -42.14 -23.69 -12.70
C ALA A 33 -42.68 -23.75 -11.27
N LEU A 34 -41.86 -23.34 -10.31
CA LEU A 34 -42.29 -22.88 -8.98
C LEU A 34 -41.98 -21.37 -8.91
N PRO A 35 -42.85 -20.53 -8.31
CA PRO A 35 -42.59 -19.10 -8.22
C PRO A 35 -41.54 -18.86 -7.14
N LEU A 36 -40.28 -18.75 -7.55
CA LEU A 36 -39.19 -18.30 -6.69
C LEU A 36 -39.08 -16.77 -6.88
N THR A 37 -39.68 -15.99 -5.98
CA THR A 37 -39.32 -14.58 -5.83
C THR A 37 -37.97 -14.50 -5.11
N GLY A 38 -36.91 -14.95 -5.78
CA GLY A 38 -35.53 -14.70 -5.40
C GLY A 38 -35.07 -13.44 -6.11
N LEU A 39 -34.56 -12.46 -5.36
CA LEU A 39 -33.74 -11.41 -5.96
C LEU A 39 -32.62 -12.10 -6.74
N LEU A 40 -32.59 -11.91 -8.07
CA LEU A 40 -31.36 -12.13 -8.82
C LEU A 40 -30.35 -11.12 -8.29
N VAL A 41 -29.52 -11.55 -7.33
CA VAL A 41 -28.24 -10.90 -7.12
C VAL A 41 -27.44 -11.29 -8.37
N GLY A 42 -27.47 -10.41 -9.38
CA GLY A 42 -26.67 -10.59 -10.58
C GLY A 42 -25.23 -10.85 -10.18
N CYS A 43 -24.56 -11.78 -10.87
CA CYS A 43 -23.12 -11.91 -10.75
C CYS A 43 -22.52 -10.51 -11.01
N PRO A 44 -21.68 -9.98 -10.11
CA PRO A 44 -21.03 -8.70 -10.39
C PRO A 44 -20.33 -8.81 -11.76
N PRO A 45 -20.37 -7.74 -12.58
CA PRO A 45 -19.71 -7.76 -13.88
C PRO A 45 -18.24 -8.16 -13.71
N ALA A 46 -17.71 -8.87 -14.71
CA ALA A 46 -16.29 -9.22 -14.73
C ALA A 46 -15.45 -7.92 -14.61
N PRO A 47 -14.31 -7.97 -13.89
CA PRO A 47 -13.45 -6.80 -13.80
C PRO A 47 -12.95 -6.40 -15.19
N ILE A 48 -12.76 -5.10 -15.36
CA ILE A 48 -12.20 -4.49 -16.56
C ILE A 48 -10.68 -4.71 -16.51
N GLU A 49 -10.16 -5.33 -17.55
CA GLU A 49 -8.74 -5.63 -17.70
C GLU A 49 -7.98 -4.38 -18.12
N ILE A 50 -6.84 -4.13 -17.49
CA ILE A 50 -5.93 -3.03 -17.79
C ILE A 50 -4.63 -3.62 -18.37
N GLY A 51 -4.45 -3.51 -19.68
CA GLY A 51 -3.27 -4.01 -20.38
C GLY A 51 -2.27 -2.92 -20.78
N ASP A 52 -2.73 -1.68 -20.91
CA ASP A 52 -1.88 -0.54 -21.29
C ASP A 52 -2.24 0.77 -20.58
N TRP A 53 -1.54 1.86 -20.93
CA TRP A 53 -1.78 3.17 -20.34
C TRP A 53 -3.09 3.81 -20.79
N HIS A 54 -3.62 3.45 -21.96
CA HIS A 54 -4.92 3.92 -22.44
C HIS A 54 -6.05 3.28 -21.63
N ASP A 55 -5.95 1.99 -21.34
CA ASP A 55 -6.89 1.29 -20.46
C ASP A 55 -6.87 1.89 -19.04
N LEU A 56 -5.67 2.09 -18.48
CA LEU A 56 -5.51 2.73 -17.18
C LEU A 56 -6.09 4.16 -17.21
N HIS A 57 -5.97 4.84 -18.35
CA HIS A 57 -6.52 6.17 -18.52
C HIS A 57 -8.06 6.17 -18.51
N ALA A 58 -8.68 5.19 -19.16
CA ALA A 58 -10.13 5.05 -19.28
C ALA A 58 -10.86 4.78 -17.95
N ILE A 59 -10.15 4.49 -16.85
CA ILE A 59 -10.74 4.41 -15.50
C ILE A 59 -11.52 5.69 -15.15
N ARG A 60 -11.08 6.85 -15.66
CA ARG A 60 -11.76 8.15 -15.43
C ARG A 60 -13.19 8.19 -15.95
N ASP A 61 -13.51 7.39 -16.96
CA ASP A 61 -14.84 7.34 -17.58
C ASP A 61 -15.84 6.50 -16.75
N ASN A 62 -15.34 5.68 -15.82
CA ASN A 62 -16.16 4.87 -14.92
C ASN A 62 -15.50 4.68 -13.55
N LEU A 63 -15.42 5.75 -12.76
CA LEU A 63 -14.74 5.76 -11.45
C LEU A 63 -15.30 4.77 -10.41
N GLY A 64 -16.45 4.15 -10.65
CA GLY A 64 -17.05 3.10 -9.82
C GLY A 64 -16.81 1.67 -10.31
N GLY A 65 -16.01 1.49 -11.37
CA GLY A 65 -15.72 0.19 -11.97
C GLY A 65 -14.83 -0.73 -11.11
N SER A 66 -14.71 -1.99 -11.52
CA SER A 66 -13.77 -2.95 -10.94
C SER A 66 -12.68 -3.22 -11.97
N TYR A 67 -11.41 -3.08 -11.58
CA TYR A 67 -10.26 -3.06 -12.47
C TYR A 67 -9.17 -4.01 -11.99
N VAL A 68 -8.54 -4.70 -12.94
CA VAL A 68 -7.40 -5.59 -12.67
C VAL A 68 -6.26 -5.35 -13.66
N LEU A 69 -5.03 -5.21 -13.19
CA LEU A 69 -3.85 -5.18 -14.08
C LEU A 69 -3.61 -6.56 -14.69
N MET A 70 -3.28 -6.59 -15.98
CA MET A 70 -2.97 -7.84 -16.70
C MET A 70 -1.48 -8.05 -16.97
N ASN A 71 -0.69 -6.99 -16.86
CA ASN A 71 0.76 -7.00 -17.04
C ASN A 71 1.38 -5.76 -16.35
N ASP A 72 2.71 -5.74 -16.26
CA ASP A 72 3.44 -4.53 -15.91
C ASP A 72 3.18 -3.44 -16.96
N LEU A 73 2.99 -2.21 -16.49
CA LEU A 73 2.91 -1.02 -17.32
C LEU A 73 4.22 -0.25 -17.17
N ASP A 74 4.94 0.00 -18.25
CA ASP A 74 6.21 0.72 -18.23
C ASP A 74 6.34 1.68 -19.42
N SER A 75 7.53 2.25 -19.59
CA SER A 75 7.84 3.19 -20.67
C SER A 75 7.74 2.61 -22.10
N THR A 76 7.64 1.29 -22.24
CA THR A 76 7.47 0.58 -23.51
C THR A 76 6.02 0.15 -23.77
N THR A 77 5.15 0.17 -22.75
CA THR A 77 3.74 -0.14 -22.89
C THR A 77 3.00 0.95 -23.69
N ALA A 78 2.02 0.55 -24.50
CA ALA A 78 1.24 1.47 -25.33
C ALA A 78 0.63 2.62 -24.50
N GLY A 79 0.64 3.84 -25.06
CA GLY A 79 0.10 5.05 -24.43
C GLY A 79 1.04 5.79 -23.48
N TYR A 80 2.19 5.21 -23.08
CA TYR A 80 3.09 5.84 -22.11
C TYR A 80 3.50 7.28 -22.49
N THR A 81 4.01 7.48 -23.71
CA THR A 81 4.52 8.79 -24.15
C THR A 81 3.45 9.88 -24.22
N GLU A 82 2.18 9.47 -24.42
CA GLU A 82 1.04 10.37 -24.52
C GLU A 82 0.48 10.73 -23.14
N LEU A 83 0.49 9.78 -22.21
CA LEU A 83 -0.31 9.85 -20.98
C LEU A 83 0.53 9.98 -19.71
N ALA A 84 1.71 9.37 -19.62
CA ALA A 84 2.44 9.19 -18.37
C ALA A 84 3.92 9.60 -18.41
N GLY A 85 4.51 9.77 -19.60
CA GLY A 85 5.90 10.17 -19.76
C GLY A 85 6.15 11.67 -19.60
N LEU A 86 7.43 12.07 -19.62
CA LEU A 86 7.89 13.45 -19.41
C LEU A 86 7.24 14.48 -20.35
N GLY A 87 6.92 14.12 -21.59
CA GLY A 87 6.29 15.02 -22.58
C GLY A 87 4.76 15.03 -22.53
N ALA A 88 4.13 14.12 -21.79
CA ALA A 88 2.68 13.99 -21.72
C ALA A 88 2.05 15.23 -21.09
N ASN A 89 0.82 15.56 -21.50
CA ASN A 89 0.02 16.65 -20.94
C ASN A 89 0.78 17.98 -20.81
N GLN A 90 1.47 18.41 -21.88
CA GLN A 90 2.27 19.64 -21.92
C GLN A 90 3.41 19.65 -20.88
N GLY A 91 4.00 18.48 -20.60
CA GLY A 91 5.06 18.33 -19.61
C GLY A 91 4.58 18.12 -18.18
N ARG A 92 3.26 17.95 -17.97
CA ARG A 92 2.67 17.68 -16.65
C ARG A 92 2.63 16.19 -16.32
N GLY A 93 2.92 15.31 -17.28
CA GLY A 93 2.89 13.87 -17.08
C GLY A 93 1.46 13.34 -16.86
N TRP A 94 1.35 12.27 -16.08
CA TRP A 94 0.08 11.65 -15.73
C TRP A 94 -0.89 12.62 -15.05
N GLU A 95 -2.16 12.54 -15.45
CA GLU A 95 -3.26 13.22 -14.76
C GLU A 95 -3.80 12.30 -13.66
N PRO A 96 -3.95 12.72 -12.40
CA PRO A 96 -4.45 11.82 -11.36
C PRO A 96 -5.84 11.22 -11.68
N ILE A 97 -6.06 9.95 -11.33
CA ILE A 97 -7.41 9.33 -11.40
C ILE A 97 -8.21 9.78 -10.18
N GLY A 98 -9.42 10.28 -10.42
CA GLY A 98 -10.30 10.78 -9.35
C GLY A 98 -9.91 12.19 -8.90
N THR A 99 -10.94 12.97 -8.57
CA THR A 99 -10.84 14.37 -8.12
C THR A 99 -11.71 14.55 -6.88
N SER A 100 -11.57 15.68 -6.19
CA SER A 100 -12.43 15.99 -5.03
C SER A 100 -13.94 16.02 -5.37
N ASP A 101 -14.30 16.36 -6.61
CA ASP A 101 -15.70 16.42 -7.08
C ASP A 101 -16.21 15.06 -7.60
N ALA A 102 -15.29 14.22 -8.07
CA ALA A 102 -15.56 12.90 -8.61
C ALA A 102 -14.45 11.93 -8.15
N PRO A 103 -14.51 11.44 -6.91
CA PRO A 103 -13.48 10.57 -6.37
C PRO A 103 -13.58 9.15 -6.95
N PHE A 104 -12.46 8.44 -7.00
CA PHE A 104 -12.46 7.02 -7.36
C PHE A 104 -13.20 6.21 -6.29
N SER A 105 -14.28 5.55 -6.68
CA SER A 105 -15.14 4.75 -5.78
C SER A 105 -15.15 3.26 -6.13
N GLY A 106 -14.39 2.87 -7.15
CA GLY A 106 -14.30 1.50 -7.64
C GLY A 106 -13.28 0.66 -6.88
N SER A 107 -12.92 -0.49 -7.47
CA SER A 107 -11.83 -1.34 -6.98
C SER A 107 -10.71 -1.44 -8.02
N PHE A 108 -9.46 -1.31 -7.60
CA PHE A 108 -8.28 -1.52 -8.43
C PHE A 108 -7.38 -2.57 -7.78
N ASP A 109 -7.19 -3.71 -8.45
CA ASP A 109 -6.28 -4.78 -8.01
C ASP A 109 -5.10 -4.88 -8.98
N GLY A 110 -3.90 -4.58 -8.49
CA GLY A 110 -2.68 -4.66 -9.28
C GLY A 110 -2.23 -6.09 -9.58
N GLN A 111 -2.81 -7.11 -8.93
CA GLN A 111 -2.48 -8.54 -9.10
C GLN A 111 -0.97 -8.87 -8.95
N GLY A 112 -0.20 -8.00 -8.30
CA GLY A 112 1.26 -8.12 -8.18
C GLY A 112 2.07 -7.57 -9.35
N TYR A 113 1.43 -7.06 -10.39
CA TYR A 113 2.08 -6.30 -11.47
C TYR A 113 2.45 -4.88 -11.02
N GLN A 114 3.34 -4.26 -11.79
CA GLN A 114 3.96 -2.98 -11.47
C GLN A 114 3.55 -1.90 -12.49
N ILE A 115 3.28 -0.71 -11.99
CA ILE A 115 3.18 0.52 -12.78
C ILE A 115 4.51 1.25 -12.62
N ARG A 116 5.29 1.34 -13.69
CA ARG A 116 6.68 1.77 -13.69
C ARG A 116 6.84 3.11 -14.39
N ASP A 117 7.85 3.86 -13.98
CA ASP A 117 8.29 5.10 -14.63
C ASP A 117 7.18 6.19 -14.69
N LEU A 118 6.27 6.17 -13.70
CA LEU A 118 5.18 7.13 -13.59
C LEU A 118 5.74 8.54 -13.34
N PHE A 119 5.51 9.46 -14.28
CA PHE A 119 5.90 10.86 -14.13
C PHE A 119 4.68 11.75 -13.92
N ILE A 120 4.69 12.58 -12.87
CA ILE A 120 3.67 13.60 -12.59
C ILE A 120 4.37 14.89 -12.19
N ASN A 121 4.12 15.99 -12.89
CA ASN A 121 4.70 17.30 -12.58
C ASN A 121 3.62 18.38 -12.53
N ARG A 122 2.99 18.51 -11.37
CA ARG A 122 1.81 19.36 -11.12
C ARG A 122 1.99 20.17 -9.83
N PRO A 123 3.07 20.97 -9.69
CA PRO A 123 3.43 21.65 -8.44
C PRO A 123 2.39 22.67 -7.93
N ASP A 124 1.49 23.10 -8.82
CA ASP A 124 0.38 24.02 -8.60
C ASP A 124 -0.96 23.33 -8.30
N GLN A 125 -1.00 22.00 -8.17
CA GLN A 125 -2.22 21.23 -7.93
C GLN A 125 -2.13 20.40 -6.65
N ASP A 126 -3.26 20.30 -5.97
CA ASP A 126 -3.43 19.41 -4.82
C ASP A 126 -3.94 18.03 -5.28
N TYR A 127 -3.92 17.05 -4.38
CA TYR A 127 -4.45 15.69 -4.62
C TYR A 127 -3.70 15.00 -5.75
N VAL A 128 -2.39 14.85 -5.59
CA VAL A 128 -1.50 14.37 -6.64
C VAL A 128 -0.97 12.98 -6.32
N GLY A 129 -1.19 12.05 -7.26
CA GLY A 129 -0.71 10.68 -7.26
C GLY A 129 -1.21 9.93 -8.49
N LEU A 130 -0.95 8.63 -8.59
CA LEU A 130 -1.62 7.80 -9.61
C LEU A 130 -3.15 7.97 -9.52
N PHE A 131 -3.65 7.92 -8.30
CA PHE A 131 -5.00 8.33 -7.91
C PHE A 131 -4.92 9.64 -7.12
N GLY A 132 -5.73 10.63 -7.51
CA GLY A 132 -5.78 11.92 -6.82
C GLY A 132 -6.61 11.83 -5.55
N ASP A 133 -7.84 11.35 -5.69
CA ASP A 133 -8.83 11.23 -4.60
C ASP A 133 -9.58 9.90 -4.68
N ILE A 134 -9.70 9.22 -3.55
CA ILE A 134 -10.40 7.94 -3.37
C ILE A 134 -11.56 8.14 -2.39
N SER A 135 -12.74 7.66 -2.77
CA SER A 135 -14.00 7.96 -2.08
C SER A 135 -14.01 7.53 -0.62
N TRP A 136 -14.65 8.37 0.20
CA TRP A 136 -14.79 8.14 1.62
C TRP A 136 -15.97 7.22 1.98
N VAL A 137 -15.80 6.43 3.03
CA VAL A 137 -16.77 5.42 3.52
C VAL A 137 -18.16 5.97 3.88
N ARG A 138 -18.35 7.29 4.07
CA ARG A 138 -19.70 7.84 4.30
C ARG A 138 -20.50 8.12 3.03
N HIS A 139 -19.93 7.86 1.85
CA HIS A 139 -20.74 7.60 0.68
C HIS A 139 -21.24 6.15 0.79
N ILE A 140 -22.53 5.99 1.08
CA ILE A 140 -23.18 4.68 1.32
C ILE A 140 -23.10 3.78 0.07
N ASP A 141 -22.83 4.36 -1.09
CA ASP A 141 -22.99 3.67 -2.36
C ASP A 141 -21.71 3.01 -2.89
N ASN A 142 -20.49 3.39 -2.45
CA ASN A 142 -19.24 2.66 -2.71
C ASN A 142 -17.98 3.28 -2.06
N VAL A 143 -17.07 2.43 -1.59
CA VAL A 143 -15.75 2.78 -1.04
C VAL A 143 -14.69 2.47 -2.07
N GLY A 144 -13.82 3.43 -2.38
CA GLY A 144 -12.68 3.17 -3.24
C GLY A 144 -11.68 2.20 -2.59
N VAL A 145 -11.30 1.16 -3.33
CA VAL A 145 -10.36 0.12 -2.87
C VAL A 145 -9.20 0.01 -3.85
N ILE A 146 -7.98 0.13 -3.33
CA ILE A 146 -6.75 -0.14 -4.07
C ILE A 146 -5.99 -1.24 -3.35
N GLU A 147 -5.69 -2.32 -4.06
CA GLU A 147 -4.92 -3.43 -3.53
C GLU A 147 -3.86 -3.95 -4.49
N ASN A 148 -2.80 -4.54 -3.92
CA ASN A 148 -1.72 -5.21 -4.66
C ASN A 148 -1.06 -4.30 -5.72
N ALA A 149 -1.03 -2.99 -5.49
CA ALA A 149 -0.54 -1.99 -6.43
C ALA A 149 0.91 -1.58 -6.12
N GLY A 150 1.81 -1.79 -7.08
CA GLY A 150 3.20 -1.33 -7.02
C GLY A 150 3.45 -0.18 -7.97
N VAL A 151 3.83 1.00 -7.45
CA VAL A 151 4.24 2.16 -8.25
C VAL A 151 5.76 2.31 -8.17
N VAL A 152 6.46 1.92 -9.22
CA VAL A 152 7.92 1.73 -9.20
C VAL A 152 8.61 2.81 -10.04
N ASN A 153 9.70 3.35 -9.53
CA ASN A 153 10.47 4.40 -10.19
C ASN A 153 9.61 5.61 -10.57
N ALA A 154 8.71 6.02 -9.66
CA ALA A 154 7.88 7.19 -9.90
C ALA A 154 8.65 8.48 -9.64
N ASP A 155 8.30 9.53 -10.37
CA ASP A 155 8.74 10.90 -10.13
C ASP A 155 7.51 11.80 -10.06
N VAL A 156 7.09 12.09 -8.83
CA VAL A 156 5.83 12.78 -8.54
C VAL A 156 6.11 14.12 -7.88
N THR A 157 5.64 15.20 -8.50
CA THR A 157 5.67 16.56 -7.97
C THR A 157 4.26 17.12 -7.91
N GLY A 158 3.84 17.60 -6.73
CA GLY A 158 2.53 18.20 -6.48
C GLY A 158 2.59 19.40 -5.53
N GLY A 159 1.42 19.97 -5.19
CA GLY A 159 1.22 20.98 -4.16
C GLY A 159 0.93 20.34 -2.80
N SER A 160 -0.34 20.27 -2.39
CA SER A 160 -0.78 19.61 -1.16
C SER A 160 -1.36 18.22 -1.41
N CYS A 161 -1.32 17.34 -0.39
CA CYS A 161 -1.82 15.96 -0.47
C CYS A 161 -1.17 15.19 -1.63
N VAL A 162 0.13 14.94 -1.51
CA VAL A 162 0.94 14.31 -2.56
C VAL A 162 1.40 12.93 -2.10
N GLY A 163 1.13 11.91 -2.91
CA GLY A 163 1.68 10.57 -2.72
C GLY A 163 1.87 9.85 -4.05
N ALA A 164 2.83 8.93 -4.13
CA ALA A 164 3.10 8.23 -5.39
C ALA A 164 1.88 7.44 -5.89
N LEU A 165 1.18 6.76 -4.97
CA LEU A 165 -0.02 6.00 -5.30
C LEU A 165 -1.29 6.83 -5.14
N VAL A 166 -1.44 7.53 -4.00
CA VAL A 166 -2.67 8.26 -3.67
C VAL A 166 -2.37 9.65 -3.12
N GLY A 167 -2.99 10.69 -3.67
CA GLY A 167 -2.96 12.03 -3.06
C GLY A 167 -3.76 12.06 -1.76
N HIS A 168 -5.07 11.78 -1.85
CA HIS A 168 -6.00 11.66 -0.72
C HIS A 168 -6.72 10.32 -0.69
N ASN A 169 -6.63 9.64 0.45
CA ASN A 169 -7.25 8.34 0.67
C ASN A 169 -8.45 8.44 1.62
N GLY A 170 -9.66 8.53 1.07
CA GLY A 170 -10.91 8.30 1.79
C GLY A 170 -11.28 6.80 1.96
N GLY A 171 -10.60 5.91 1.23
CA GLY A 171 -10.96 4.49 1.11
C GLY A 171 -9.96 3.52 1.74
N ILE A 172 -9.66 2.43 1.02
CA ILE A 172 -8.75 1.38 1.50
C ILE A 172 -7.59 1.23 0.53
N VAL A 173 -6.36 1.40 1.04
CA VAL A 173 -5.12 1.06 0.34
C VAL A 173 -4.48 -0.11 1.05
N SER A 174 -4.22 -1.22 0.36
CA SER A 174 -3.60 -2.38 0.98
C SER A 174 -2.62 -3.14 0.10
N ASN A 175 -1.66 -3.84 0.71
CA ASN A 175 -0.66 -4.65 -0.01
C ASN A 175 0.04 -3.88 -1.13
N SER A 176 0.27 -2.59 -0.91
CA SER A 176 0.69 -1.66 -1.96
C SER A 176 2.01 -1.00 -1.61
N TYR A 177 2.76 -0.58 -2.63
CA TYR A 177 4.05 0.03 -2.40
C TYR A 177 4.47 1.05 -3.45
N SER A 178 5.44 1.88 -3.07
CA SER A 178 6.05 2.85 -3.97
C SER A 178 7.57 2.93 -3.87
N THR A 179 8.21 3.25 -5.00
CA THR A 179 9.65 3.57 -5.12
C THR A 179 9.83 4.80 -6.02
N GLY A 180 10.98 5.48 -5.94
CA GLY A 180 11.27 6.69 -6.72
C GLY A 180 11.30 7.96 -5.85
N SER A 181 10.78 9.07 -6.36
CA SER A 181 10.73 10.38 -5.69
C SER A 181 9.31 10.94 -5.59
N VAL A 182 9.00 11.53 -4.43
CA VAL A 182 7.77 12.30 -4.19
C VAL A 182 8.15 13.66 -3.63
N THR A 183 7.71 14.73 -4.31
CA THR A 183 7.94 16.12 -3.94
C THR A 183 6.62 16.86 -3.80
N GLY A 184 6.42 17.59 -2.71
CA GLY A 184 5.25 18.45 -2.53
C GLY A 184 5.51 19.61 -1.58
N ASP A 185 4.47 20.34 -1.19
CA ASP A 185 4.52 21.39 -0.17
C ASP A 185 3.95 20.89 1.17
N GLU A 186 2.66 20.52 1.20
CA GLU A 186 1.99 20.04 2.42
C GLU A 186 1.45 18.61 2.28
N ARG A 187 1.46 17.84 3.38
CA ARG A 187 0.92 16.46 3.44
C ARG A 187 1.52 15.57 2.36
N VAL A 188 2.84 15.42 2.42
CA VAL A 188 3.61 14.67 1.43
C VAL A 188 3.96 13.30 2.02
N GLY A 189 3.50 12.24 1.37
CA GLY A 189 3.76 10.86 1.78
C GLY A 189 4.39 10.05 0.64
N GLY A 190 5.32 9.15 0.95
CA GLY A 190 5.91 8.29 -0.08
C GLY A 190 4.88 7.44 -0.82
N LEU A 191 3.81 7.01 -0.13
CA LEU A 191 2.71 6.24 -0.73
C LEU A 191 1.41 7.04 -0.80
N VAL A 192 1.01 7.68 0.31
CA VAL A 192 -0.26 8.40 0.45
C VAL A 192 -0.03 9.79 1.05
N GLY A 193 -0.53 10.86 0.42
CA GLY A 193 -0.41 12.21 0.97
C GLY A 193 -1.22 12.40 2.26
N TRP A 194 -2.55 12.35 2.13
CA TRP A 194 -3.48 12.45 3.25
C TRP A 194 -4.34 11.20 3.40
N ASN A 195 -4.21 10.51 4.54
CA ASN A 195 -4.98 9.31 4.85
C ASN A 195 -6.16 9.60 5.78
N GLN A 196 -7.38 9.57 5.25
CA GLN A 196 -8.60 9.68 6.04
C GLN A 196 -9.17 8.36 6.52
N HIS A 197 -8.73 7.26 5.91
CA HIS A 197 -9.24 5.93 6.21
C HIS A 197 -8.09 4.92 6.33
N THR A 198 -8.02 3.85 5.53
CA THR A 198 -7.11 2.73 5.84
C THR A 198 -5.93 2.67 4.87
N VAL A 199 -4.72 2.62 5.42
CA VAL A 199 -3.50 2.13 4.78
C VAL A 199 -3.00 0.93 5.58
N ARG A 200 -2.90 -0.26 4.96
CA ARG A 200 -2.45 -1.47 5.68
C ARG A 200 -1.57 -2.38 4.84
N ASN A 201 -0.64 -3.07 5.49
CA ASN A 201 0.24 -4.02 4.82
C ASN A 201 0.97 -3.37 3.63
N SER A 202 1.43 -2.13 3.78
CA SER A 202 1.95 -1.33 2.67
C SER A 202 3.30 -0.72 3.00
N TYR A 203 4.06 -0.32 1.99
CA TYR A 203 5.36 0.28 2.25
C TYR A 203 5.78 1.32 1.23
N SER A 204 6.76 2.14 1.59
CA SER A 204 7.43 3.00 0.62
C SER A 204 8.93 3.03 0.83
N VAL A 205 9.66 2.96 -0.27
CA VAL A 205 11.11 3.20 -0.32
C VAL A 205 11.43 4.46 -1.13
N ALA A 206 10.41 5.25 -1.48
CA ALA A 206 10.58 6.50 -2.20
C ALA A 206 11.26 7.57 -1.34
N SER A 207 12.11 8.40 -1.95
CA SER A 207 12.60 9.62 -1.31
C SER A 207 11.49 10.67 -1.30
N VAL A 208 11.22 11.24 -0.13
CA VAL A 208 10.11 12.19 0.08
C VAL A 208 10.67 13.55 0.46
N THR A 209 10.31 14.58 -0.29
CA THR A 209 10.66 15.97 -0.02
C THR A 209 9.40 16.81 0.11
N GLY A 210 9.27 17.60 1.17
CA GLY A 210 8.21 18.58 1.27
C GLY A 210 8.51 19.70 2.25
N ASN A 211 7.53 20.55 2.54
CA ASN A 211 7.69 21.63 3.50
C ASN A 211 7.04 21.26 4.84
N ARG A 212 5.81 20.76 4.83
CA ARG A 212 5.01 20.52 6.05
C ARG A 212 4.28 19.17 6.01
N GLU A 213 4.23 18.49 7.16
CA GLU A 213 3.62 17.15 7.28
C GLU A 213 4.19 16.16 6.26
N VAL A 214 5.49 15.91 6.37
CA VAL A 214 6.23 15.05 5.44
C VAL A 214 6.50 13.70 6.11
N GLY A 215 5.98 12.63 5.51
CA GLY A 215 6.14 11.27 6.02
C GLY A 215 6.69 10.32 4.98
N GLY A 216 7.56 9.38 5.38
CA GLY A 216 8.10 8.40 4.44
C GLY A 216 7.04 7.47 3.85
N LEU A 217 5.91 7.25 4.51
CA LEU A 217 4.77 6.50 3.97
C LEU A 217 3.54 7.39 3.79
N VAL A 218 3.15 8.13 4.84
CA VAL A 218 1.94 8.96 4.88
C VAL A 218 2.25 10.37 5.35
N GLY A 219 1.77 11.41 4.65
CA GLY A 219 1.94 12.79 5.11
C GLY A 219 1.15 13.10 6.39
N GLU A 220 -0.18 13.00 6.34
CA GLU A 220 -1.09 13.20 7.48
C GLU A 220 -2.10 12.06 7.63
N THR A 221 -2.45 11.68 8.86
CA THR A 221 -3.60 10.80 9.16
C THR A 221 -4.76 11.57 9.81
N TRP A 222 -6.00 11.24 9.46
CA TRP A 222 -7.21 11.87 10.01
C TRP A 222 -7.64 11.29 11.35
N TYR A 223 -8.11 12.15 12.26
CA TYR A 223 -8.43 11.77 13.63
C TYR A 223 -9.66 10.86 13.80
N GLN A 224 -10.60 10.86 12.85
CA GLN A 224 -11.87 10.10 12.95
C GLN A 224 -11.90 8.80 12.15
N GLY A 225 -10.79 8.39 11.55
CA GLY A 225 -10.78 7.19 10.71
C GLY A 225 -9.44 6.84 10.07
N GLY A 226 -8.44 7.73 10.14
CA GLY A 226 -7.11 7.46 9.60
C GLY A 226 -6.43 6.35 10.39
N VAL A 227 -6.24 5.21 9.75
CA VAL A 227 -5.54 4.03 10.28
C VAL A 227 -4.37 3.71 9.37
N VAL A 228 -3.19 3.60 9.96
CA VAL A 228 -1.98 3.05 9.32
C VAL A 228 -1.57 1.82 10.13
N SER A 229 -1.52 0.65 9.49
CA SER A 229 -1.15 -0.59 10.18
C SER A 229 -0.26 -1.51 9.36
N ASN A 230 0.59 -2.30 10.02
CA ASN A 230 1.45 -3.29 9.37
C ASN A 230 2.22 -2.69 8.18
N SER A 231 2.80 -1.51 8.34
CA SER A 231 3.38 -0.77 7.23
C SER A 231 4.75 -0.23 7.56
N TYR A 232 5.55 0.07 6.53
CA TYR A 232 6.89 0.60 6.78
C TYR A 232 7.40 1.58 5.73
N SER A 233 8.42 2.34 6.09
CA SER A 233 9.13 3.24 5.20
C SER A 233 10.65 3.09 5.31
N ARG A 234 11.36 3.32 4.19
CA ARG A 234 12.83 3.24 4.14
C ARG A 234 13.53 4.35 3.36
N GLY A 235 12.82 5.02 2.44
CA GLY A 235 13.41 6.12 1.67
C GLY A 235 13.69 7.34 2.54
N SER A 236 14.59 8.22 2.11
CA SER A 236 14.93 9.44 2.85
C SER A 236 13.73 10.40 2.92
N VAL A 237 13.55 11.07 4.05
CA VAL A 237 12.47 12.04 4.27
C VAL A 237 13.07 13.40 4.63
N THR A 238 12.76 14.42 3.85
CA THR A 238 13.26 15.79 4.07
C THR A 238 12.09 16.78 4.08
N GLY A 239 12.04 17.65 5.08
CA GLY A 239 11.16 18.81 5.05
C GLY A 239 11.38 19.81 6.18
N SER A 240 10.53 20.82 6.31
CA SER A 240 10.74 21.90 7.28
C SER A 240 10.09 21.60 8.64
N SER A 241 8.79 21.27 8.66
CA SER A 241 8.02 21.08 9.90
C SER A 241 7.17 19.81 9.88
N ARG A 242 7.12 19.09 11.02
CA ARG A 242 6.36 17.84 11.20
C ARG A 242 6.83 16.77 10.22
N VAL A 243 8.10 16.42 10.36
CA VAL A 243 8.79 15.47 9.48
C VAL A 243 8.98 14.16 10.23
N GLY A 244 8.38 13.08 9.72
CA GLY A 244 8.46 11.77 10.35
C GLY A 244 8.95 10.70 9.41
N GLY A 245 9.75 9.75 9.93
CA GLY A 245 10.23 8.63 9.13
C GLY A 245 9.09 7.85 8.47
N LEU A 246 7.97 7.61 9.18
CA LEU A 246 6.78 6.94 8.63
C LEU A 246 5.63 7.94 8.36
N ALA A 247 5.31 8.79 9.33
CA ALA A 247 4.19 9.73 9.24
C ALA A 247 4.60 11.15 9.65
N GLY A 248 4.25 12.16 8.84
CA GLY A 248 4.51 13.56 9.17
C GLY A 248 3.68 14.02 10.37
N TRP A 249 2.35 13.96 10.24
CA TRP A 249 1.40 14.21 11.32
C TRP A 249 0.43 13.05 11.53
N ASN A 250 0.53 12.38 12.68
CA ASN A 250 -0.44 11.38 13.08
C ASN A 250 -1.55 11.98 13.96
N ARG A 251 -2.79 11.98 13.48
CA ARG A 251 -3.97 12.33 14.30
C ARG A 251 -4.88 11.13 14.55
N GLY A 252 -4.74 10.08 13.74
CA GLY A 252 -5.50 8.85 13.83
C GLY A 252 -4.77 7.75 14.62
N VAL A 253 -4.81 6.51 14.09
CA VAL A 253 -4.20 5.33 14.71
C VAL A 253 -3.05 4.83 13.84
N LEU A 254 -1.88 4.67 14.44
CA LEU A 254 -0.70 4.10 13.81
C LEU A 254 -0.23 2.89 14.63
N GLY A 255 -0.25 1.70 14.03
CA GLY A 255 -0.01 0.43 14.74
C GLY A 255 0.89 -0.53 13.97
N ASN A 256 1.66 -1.36 14.69
CA ASN A 256 2.44 -2.46 14.12
C ASN A 256 3.29 -2.06 12.90
N SER A 257 3.89 -0.87 12.95
CA SER A 257 4.55 -0.28 11.79
C SER A 257 5.96 0.17 12.14
N TYR A 258 6.82 0.34 11.15
CA TYR A 258 8.18 0.79 11.43
C TYR A 258 8.78 1.72 10.38
N SER A 259 9.81 2.47 10.77
CA SER A 259 10.63 3.23 9.82
C SER A 259 12.11 2.91 9.94
N THR A 260 12.77 2.85 8.78
CA THR A 260 14.24 2.87 8.65
C THR A 260 14.70 4.04 7.79
N ALA A 261 13.82 5.02 7.57
CA ALA A 261 14.11 6.22 6.79
C ALA A 261 15.13 7.11 7.52
N SER A 262 16.08 7.68 6.77
CA SER A 262 16.82 8.86 7.22
C SER A 262 15.88 10.06 7.22
N VAL A 263 15.92 10.87 8.27
CA VAL A 263 14.99 12.00 8.44
C VAL A 263 15.78 13.29 8.56
N THR A 264 15.35 14.35 7.89
CA THR A 264 15.94 15.69 8.00
C THR A 264 14.84 16.73 8.05
N GLY A 265 14.89 17.62 9.04
CA GLY A 265 14.04 18.79 9.09
C GLY A 265 14.35 19.75 10.24
N ASP A 266 13.55 20.80 10.37
CA ASP A 266 13.85 21.92 11.26
C ASP A 266 13.01 21.89 12.54
N GLU A 267 11.71 21.58 12.44
CA GLU A 267 10.75 21.65 13.54
C GLU A 267 9.91 20.36 13.64
N ARG A 268 9.75 19.80 14.85
CA ARG A 268 8.96 18.57 15.09
C ARG A 268 9.38 17.43 14.15
N VAL A 269 10.63 16.99 14.33
CA VAL A 269 11.25 15.93 13.53
C VAL A 269 11.33 14.67 14.37
N GLY A 270 10.88 13.54 13.84
CA GLY A 270 10.83 12.28 14.56
C GLY A 270 11.22 11.08 13.72
N GLY A 271 11.88 10.10 14.35
CA GLY A 271 12.30 8.87 13.68
C GLY A 271 11.14 8.03 13.13
N LEU A 272 9.96 8.08 13.75
CA LEU A 272 8.74 7.44 13.24
C LEU A 272 7.66 8.47 12.88
N VAL A 273 7.34 9.38 13.80
CA VAL A 273 6.28 10.38 13.66
C VAL A 273 6.83 11.76 13.99
N GLY A 274 6.62 12.72 13.09
CA GLY A 274 7.06 14.11 13.30
C GLY A 274 6.23 14.84 14.36
N TYR A 275 4.90 14.75 14.26
CA TYR A 275 3.97 15.27 15.25
C TYR A 275 2.80 14.32 15.48
N ASN A 276 2.44 14.06 16.73
CA ASN A 276 1.40 13.11 17.09
C ASN A 276 0.35 13.76 18.00
N THR A 277 -0.91 13.67 17.58
CA THR A 277 -2.08 13.98 18.41
C THR A 277 -3.07 12.81 18.43
N GLY A 278 -2.68 11.67 17.88
CA GLY A 278 -3.44 10.44 17.85
C GLY A 278 -2.78 9.34 18.69
N THR A 279 -3.06 8.09 18.32
CA THR A 279 -2.50 6.91 18.99
C THR A 279 -1.39 6.30 18.14
N VAL A 280 -0.28 5.97 18.79
CA VAL A 280 0.80 5.17 18.23
C VAL A 280 1.03 3.97 19.14
N SER A 281 0.97 2.75 18.60
CA SER A 281 1.20 1.52 19.37
C SER A 281 2.05 0.51 18.59
N ASN A 282 2.80 -0.32 19.32
CA ASN A 282 3.57 -1.45 18.75
C ASN A 282 4.41 -1.06 17.52
N SER A 283 4.99 0.14 17.49
CA SER A 283 5.61 0.70 16.30
C SER A 283 6.99 1.25 16.60
N PHE A 284 7.91 1.12 15.66
CA PHE A 284 9.35 1.26 15.93
C PHE A 284 10.07 2.08 14.86
N TRP A 285 11.18 2.71 15.22
CA TRP A 285 12.11 3.25 14.22
C TRP A 285 13.54 2.81 14.50
N ASP A 286 14.33 2.71 13.44
CA ASP A 286 15.76 2.46 13.57
C ASP A 286 16.49 3.77 13.89
N ARG A 287 16.87 3.97 15.16
CA ARG A 287 17.58 5.17 15.63
C ARG A 287 18.98 5.32 15.04
N THR A 288 19.59 4.22 14.62
CA THR A 288 20.95 4.22 14.06
C THR A 288 20.95 4.68 12.61
N ILE A 289 19.93 4.30 11.83
CA ILE A 289 19.80 4.69 10.43
C ILE A 289 19.09 6.04 10.27
N SER A 290 18.09 6.33 11.11
CA SER A 290 17.28 7.53 10.94
C SER A 290 18.03 8.83 11.20
N GLY A 291 19.10 8.78 11.99
CA GLY A 291 19.78 9.95 12.55
C GLY A 291 18.98 10.65 13.65
N MET A 292 17.88 10.04 14.12
CA MET A 292 16.96 10.62 15.11
C MET A 292 17.03 9.87 16.44
N GLU A 293 17.26 10.61 17.52
CA GLU A 293 17.19 10.09 18.90
C GLU A 293 15.76 10.01 19.44
N GLU A 294 14.86 10.86 18.92
CA GLU A 294 13.49 11.00 19.42
C GLU A 294 12.45 10.86 18.28
N SER A 295 11.19 10.72 18.69
CA SER A 295 10.01 10.67 17.83
C SER A 295 8.80 11.01 18.69
N ASP A 296 7.78 11.66 18.14
CA ASP A 296 6.55 12.02 18.87
C ASP A 296 5.61 10.81 19.08
N GLY A 297 6.14 9.59 18.91
CA GLY A 297 5.43 8.34 19.06
C GLY A 297 6.25 7.15 18.57
N GLY A 298 5.90 5.96 19.07
CA GLY A 298 6.61 4.70 18.81
C GLY A 298 7.77 4.47 19.78
N THR A 299 8.61 3.48 19.48
CA THR A 299 9.83 3.19 20.26
C THR A 299 11.06 3.03 19.37
N GLY A 300 12.09 3.83 19.63
CA GLY A 300 13.35 3.75 18.90
C GLY A 300 14.12 2.48 19.25
N ARG A 301 14.74 1.86 18.26
CA ARG A 301 15.53 0.64 18.39
C ARG A 301 16.80 0.75 17.57
N SER A 302 17.88 0.12 18.02
CA SER A 302 19.08 0.00 17.20
C SER A 302 18.82 -0.87 15.98
N THR A 303 19.66 -0.75 14.95
CA THR A 303 19.62 -1.64 13.79
C THR A 303 19.67 -3.12 14.15
N LYS A 304 20.43 -3.49 15.19
CA LYS A 304 20.52 -4.87 15.65
C LYS A 304 19.18 -5.35 16.21
N GLU A 305 18.55 -4.55 17.08
CA GLU A 305 17.25 -4.88 17.65
C GLU A 305 16.16 -4.91 16.59
N MET A 306 16.17 -3.99 15.62
CA MET A 306 15.20 -3.96 14.53
C MET A 306 15.25 -5.18 13.60
N ARG A 307 16.30 -6.00 13.68
CA ARG A 307 16.45 -7.26 12.95
C ARG A 307 16.24 -8.50 13.82
N ASP A 308 16.10 -8.32 15.13
CA ASP A 308 15.83 -9.41 16.08
C ASP A 308 14.31 -9.61 16.20
N ILE A 309 13.83 -10.81 15.89
CA ILE A 309 12.41 -11.16 15.98
C ILE A 309 11.83 -10.89 17.38
N ARG A 310 12.64 -10.99 18.44
CA ARG A 310 12.19 -10.76 19.83
C ARG A 310 11.71 -9.33 20.05
N THR A 311 12.22 -8.36 19.31
CA THR A 311 11.75 -6.96 19.37
C THR A 311 10.26 -6.84 19.05
N PHE A 312 9.75 -7.74 18.20
CA PHE A 312 8.37 -7.70 17.70
C PHE A 312 7.45 -8.77 18.29
N THR A 313 7.99 -9.72 19.06
CA THR A 313 7.24 -10.88 19.57
C THR A 313 7.28 -11.05 21.09
N ASN A 314 8.25 -10.44 21.77
CA ASN A 314 8.36 -10.51 23.22
C ASN A 314 7.73 -9.27 23.88
N THR A 315 6.57 -9.40 24.50
CA THR A 315 5.87 -8.29 25.18
C THR A 315 6.60 -7.73 26.41
N ALA A 316 7.69 -8.36 26.86
CA ALA A 316 8.60 -7.73 27.82
C ALA A 316 9.48 -6.64 27.18
N ALA A 317 9.52 -6.54 25.85
CA ALA A 317 10.24 -5.50 25.13
C ALA A 317 9.48 -4.16 25.19
N ALA A 318 10.20 -3.07 25.48
CA ALA A 318 9.61 -1.73 25.50
C ALA A 318 8.86 -1.38 24.18
N GLY A 319 7.68 -0.77 24.31
CA GLY A 319 6.89 -0.32 23.17
C GLY A 319 6.10 -1.41 22.44
N LEU A 320 5.98 -2.60 23.02
CA LEU A 320 5.21 -3.71 22.49
C LEU A 320 4.18 -4.20 23.53
N ASP A 321 2.92 -3.80 23.34
CA ASP A 321 1.80 -4.25 24.15
C ASP A 321 1.33 -5.65 23.73
N GLU A 322 1.34 -5.91 22.43
CA GLU A 322 0.91 -7.17 21.82
C GLU A 322 1.91 -7.60 20.74
N PRO A 323 2.19 -8.92 20.59
CA PRO A 323 3.13 -9.40 19.60
C PRO A 323 2.61 -9.15 18.18
N TRP A 324 3.51 -8.84 17.27
CA TRP A 324 3.19 -8.81 15.84
C TRP A 324 2.88 -10.22 15.36
N ASN A 325 1.94 -10.35 14.41
CA ASN A 325 1.76 -11.58 13.65
C ASN A 325 2.97 -11.79 12.71
N MET A 326 4.01 -12.43 13.23
CA MET A 326 5.33 -12.54 12.61
C MET A 326 5.91 -13.97 12.71
N SER A 327 6.55 -14.41 11.63
CA SER A 327 7.36 -15.63 11.57
C SER A 327 8.82 -15.33 11.28
N ALA A 328 9.72 -16.09 11.92
CA ALA A 328 11.12 -16.18 11.49
C ALA A 328 11.23 -17.15 10.31
N VAL A 329 11.94 -16.76 9.27
CA VAL A 329 12.11 -17.56 8.04
C VAL A 329 13.57 -17.57 7.59
N ALA A 330 13.94 -18.55 6.76
CA ALA A 330 15.23 -18.53 6.09
C ALA A 330 15.29 -17.43 5.02
N ALA A 331 16.49 -17.11 4.55
CA ALA A 331 16.66 -16.21 3.41
C ALA A 331 15.92 -16.77 2.19
N SER A 332 15.19 -15.90 1.48
CA SER A 332 14.36 -16.24 0.32
C SER A 332 13.15 -17.15 0.60
N GLU A 333 12.79 -17.34 1.86
CA GLU A 333 11.55 -18.01 2.25
C GLU A 333 10.54 -17.02 2.83
N THR A 334 9.26 -17.40 2.78
CA THR A 334 8.15 -16.62 3.31
C THR A 334 7.11 -17.55 3.93
N ASP A 335 6.63 -17.21 5.12
CA ASP A 335 5.42 -17.78 5.71
C ASP A 335 4.21 -16.90 5.39
N ALA A 336 3.37 -17.39 4.48
CA ALA A 336 2.16 -16.69 4.03
C ALA A 336 1.03 -16.67 5.08
N THR A 337 1.14 -17.41 6.18
CA THR A 337 0.13 -17.40 7.26
C THR A 337 0.33 -16.25 8.24
N SER A 338 1.55 -15.70 8.28
CA SER A 338 1.91 -14.52 9.06
C SER A 338 1.72 -13.24 8.25
N ILE A 339 1.61 -12.08 8.89
CA ILE A 339 1.61 -10.77 8.19
C ILE A 339 3.05 -10.34 7.89
N TRP A 340 3.93 -10.55 8.86
CA TRP A 340 5.34 -10.22 8.78
C TRP A 340 6.20 -11.48 8.76
N ASN A 341 7.29 -11.38 8.03
CA ASN A 341 8.38 -12.34 8.04
C ASN A 341 9.68 -11.61 8.39
N VAL A 342 10.65 -12.32 8.97
CA VAL A 342 11.98 -11.77 9.25
C VAL A 342 13.04 -12.86 9.12
N VAL A 343 14.17 -12.50 8.50
CA VAL A 343 15.39 -13.33 8.57
C VAL A 343 16.12 -12.93 9.84
N ASP A 344 15.89 -13.68 10.92
CA ASP A 344 16.26 -13.29 12.28
C ASP A 344 17.75 -12.92 12.42
N GLY A 345 18.00 -11.73 12.96
CA GLY A 345 19.33 -11.14 13.12
C GLY A 345 20.01 -10.64 11.82
N GLN A 346 19.41 -10.85 10.65
CA GLN A 346 20.04 -10.55 9.35
C GLN A 346 19.32 -9.44 8.58
N ALA A 347 17.99 -9.45 8.53
CA ALA A 347 17.19 -8.50 7.76
C ALA A 347 16.10 -7.84 8.61
N TYR A 348 15.60 -6.68 8.16
CA TYR A 348 14.42 -6.06 8.75
C TYR A 348 13.16 -6.88 8.44
N PRO A 349 12.08 -6.77 9.24
CA PRO A 349 10.81 -7.39 8.93
C PRO A 349 10.26 -6.98 7.56
N PHE A 350 9.76 -7.93 6.79
CA PHE A 350 9.12 -7.70 5.49
C PHE A 350 7.73 -8.33 5.46
N LEU A 351 6.86 -7.82 4.61
CA LEU A 351 5.48 -8.29 4.52
C LEU A 351 5.42 -9.58 3.72
N SER A 352 4.56 -10.52 4.14
CA SER A 352 4.49 -11.86 3.54
C SER A 352 4.05 -11.90 2.07
N TRP A 353 3.39 -10.84 1.59
CA TRP A 353 3.02 -10.75 0.17
C TRP A 353 4.17 -10.25 -0.71
N GLN A 354 5.27 -9.75 -0.13
CA GLN A 354 6.44 -9.32 -0.90
C GLN A 354 7.11 -10.53 -1.54
N SER A 355 7.43 -10.41 -2.82
CA SER A 355 8.34 -11.34 -3.49
C SER A 355 9.76 -11.13 -2.95
N VAL A 356 10.31 -12.17 -2.31
CA VAL A 356 11.75 -12.26 -2.05
C VAL A 356 12.43 -12.56 -3.39
N GLY A 357 12.87 -11.50 -4.07
CA GLY A 357 13.68 -11.57 -5.30
C GLY A 357 15.11 -11.98 -5.03
#